data_AF-A0A7J2RHP7-F1
#
_entry.id   AF-A0A7J2RHP7-F1
#
_cell.length_a   1.000
_cell.length_b   1.000
_cell.length_c   1.000
_cell.angle_alpha   90.00
_cell.angle_beta   90.00
_cell.angle_gamma   90.00
#
_symmetry.space_group_name_H-M   'P 1'
#
loop_
_entity.id
_entity.type
_entity.pdbx_description
1 polymer ?
#
loop_
_entity_poly.entity_id
_entity_poly.type
_entity_poly.pdbx_seq_one_letter_code
_entity_poly.pdbx_strand_id
1 'polypeptide(L)'
;MTTKIVERLKTGTIKHVVQFGVEKLPAPPYVVVKPEKDPLDRGTMVRIIAHFLPGQNIFLDDYINKEVFDLLDNFSAESRNGNYNTLLTENDYNDIIIGNDDKTISKERIFLLPMIII
;
A
#
# COMPACT_ATOMS: atom_id res chain seq x y z
N MET A 1 -0.62 -4.49 12.47
CA MET A 1 -0.35 -4.87 11.08
C MET A 1 0.01 -3.66 10.22
N THR A 2 -0.85 -2.64 10.07
CA THR A 2 -0.57 -1.46 9.23
C THR A 2 0.77 -0.78 9.51
N THR A 3 1.17 -0.62 10.77
CA THR A 3 2.51 -0.10 11.14
C THR A 3 3.65 -0.97 10.60
N LYS A 4 3.51 -2.30 10.62
CA LYS A 4 4.50 -3.25 10.07
C LYS A 4 4.57 -3.20 8.56
N ILE A 5 3.44 -3.00 7.89
CA ILE A 5 3.38 -2.78 6.43
C ILE A 5 4.12 -1.49 6.06
N VAL A 6 3.86 -0.40 6.80
CA VAL A 6 4.58 0.88 6.62
C VAL A 6 6.08 0.70 6.84
N GLU A 7 6.50 0.03 7.92
CA GLU A 7 7.90 -0.29 8.20
C GLU A 7 8.54 -1.10 7.07
N ARG A 8 7.84 -2.12 6.56
CA ARG A 8 8.31 -2.96 5.46
C ARG A 8 8.49 -2.17 4.17
N LEU A 9 7.50 -1.37 3.78
CA LEU A 9 7.58 -0.53 2.59
C LEU A 9 8.73 0.48 2.65
N LYS A 10 9.04 1.03 3.83
CA LYS A 10 10.20 1.91 4.03
C LYS A 10 11.55 1.23 3.80
N THR A 11 11.60 -0.09 3.68
CA THR A 11 12.84 -0.79 3.28
C THR A 11 13.11 -0.67 1.78
N GLY A 12 12.09 -0.40 0.96
CA GLY A 12 12.19 -0.17 -0.48
C GLY A 12 12.80 1.18 -0.88
N THR A 13 12.73 1.52 -2.16
CA THR A 13 13.29 2.73 -2.78
C THR A 13 12.62 4.00 -2.26
N ILE A 14 11.29 3.99 -2.06
CA ILE A 14 10.55 5.12 -1.51
C ILE A 14 10.49 5.03 0.01
N LYS A 15 11.15 5.98 0.69
CA LYS A 15 11.18 6.07 2.16
C LYS A 15 10.02 6.87 2.75
N HIS A 16 9.41 7.73 1.94
CA HIS A 16 8.25 8.53 2.33
C HIS A 16 6.98 7.67 2.31
N VAL A 17 6.80 6.86 3.35
CA VAL A 17 5.61 6.03 3.53
C VAL A 17 4.83 6.53 4.74
N VAL A 18 3.56 6.86 4.53
CA VAL A 18 2.66 7.42 5.54
C VAL A 18 1.36 6.61 5.60
N GLN A 19 0.68 6.69 6.74
CA GLN A 19 -0.68 6.15 6.86
C GLN A 19 -1.67 7.15 6.27
N PHE A 20 -2.82 6.66 5.80
CA PHE A 20 -3.91 7.53 5.38
C PHE A 20 -4.40 8.42 6.53
N GLY A 21 -4.75 9.68 6.22
CA GLY A 21 -5.25 10.65 7.19
C GLY A 21 -4.18 11.50 7.89
N VAL A 22 -2.91 11.46 7.45
CA VAL A 22 -1.89 12.40 7.94
C VAL A 22 -2.20 13.83 7.49
N GLU A 23 -1.95 14.80 8.38
CA GLU A 23 -2.27 16.22 8.13
C GLU A 23 -1.46 16.82 6.97
N LYS A 24 -0.22 16.34 6.77
CA LYS A 24 0.67 16.84 5.72
C LYS A 24 1.29 15.67 4.97
N LEU A 25 1.07 15.66 3.66
CA LEU A 25 1.72 14.72 2.76
C LEU A 25 3.18 15.14 2.51
N PRO A 26 4.11 14.18 2.45
CA PRO A 26 5.50 14.44 2.08
C PRO A 26 5.62 14.85 0.61
N ALA A 27 6.80 15.34 0.21
CA ALA A 27 7.07 15.61 -1.20
C ALA A 27 7.11 14.29 -2.01
N PRO A 28 6.56 14.26 -3.24
CA PRO A 28 6.62 13.09 -4.10
C PRO A 28 8.09 12.76 -4.47
N PRO A 29 8.44 11.46 -4.63
CA PRO A 29 7.53 10.32 -4.55
C PRO A 29 7.22 9.90 -3.10
N TYR A 30 5.98 9.46 -2.85
CA TYR A 30 5.55 8.92 -1.56
C TYR A 30 4.49 7.84 -1.69
N VAL A 31 4.25 7.12 -0.60
CA VAL A 31 3.26 6.04 -0.51
C VAL A 31 2.32 6.29 0.66
N VAL A 32 1.02 6.13 0.41
CA VAL A 32 -0.04 6.15 1.40
C VAL A 32 -0.55 4.73 1.61
N VAL A 33 -0.58 4.30 2.88
CA VAL A 33 -1.15 3.01 3.29
C VAL A 33 -2.53 3.26 3.89
N LYS A 34 -3.59 2.79 3.21
CA LYS A 34 -4.98 2.98 3.60
C LYS A 34 -5.65 1.65 3.92
N PRO A 35 -5.95 1.35 5.20
CA PRO A 35 -6.79 0.22 5.56
C PRO A 35 -8.27 0.55 5.28
N GLU A 36 -9.00 -0.40 4.68
CA GLU A 36 -10.43 -0.32 4.41
C GLU A 36 -11.11 -1.64 4.81
N LYS A 37 -12.39 -1.59 5.17
CA LYS A 37 -13.17 -2.81 5.42
C LYS A 37 -13.39 -3.54 4.09
N ASP A 38 -13.11 -4.83 4.05
CA ASP A 38 -13.45 -5.66 2.89
C ASP A 38 -14.98 -5.77 2.74
N PRO A 39 -15.57 -5.49 1.57
CA PRO A 39 -17.02 -5.58 1.35
C PRO A 39 -17.59 -6.99 1.56
N LEU A 40 -16.76 -8.02 1.39
CA LEU A 40 -17.12 -9.41 1.61
C LEU A 40 -16.84 -9.89 3.04
N ASP A 41 -16.46 -8.98 3.94
CA ASP A 41 -16.14 -9.25 5.35
C ASP A 41 -15.03 -10.29 5.56
N ARG A 42 -14.15 -10.49 4.56
CA ARG A 42 -13.03 -11.44 4.62
C ARG A 42 -11.90 -10.96 5.53
N GLY A 43 -11.91 -9.68 5.90
CA GLY A 43 -10.88 -9.04 6.72
C GLY A 43 -10.73 -7.55 6.40
N THR A 44 -9.49 -7.07 6.43
CA THR A 44 -9.15 -5.67 6.12
C THR A 44 -8.43 -5.62 4.78
N MET A 45 -8.96 -4.87 3.82
CA MET A 45 -8.21 -4.52 2.62
C MET A 45 -7.18 -3.45 2.98
N VAL A 46 -5.96 -3.60 2.49
CA VAL A 46 -4.88 -2.64 2.65
C VAL A 46 -4.50 -2.14 1.27
N ARG A 47 -4.87 -0.89 0.99
CA ARG A 47 -4.54 -0.21 -0.27
C ARG A 47 -3.20 0.49 -0.11
N ILE A 48 -2.28 0.18 -1.01
CA ILE A 48 -0.96 0.81 -1.11
C ILE A 48 -0.99 1.74 -2.30
N ILE A 49 -1.04 3.05 -2.05
CA ILE A 49 -1.22 4.08 -3.08
C ILE A 49 0.09 4.84 -3.22
N ALA A 50 0.78 4.70 -4.35
CA ALA A 50 1.99 5.46 -4.63
C ALA A 50 1.66 6.71 -5.42
N HIS A 51 2.33 7.81 -5.08
CA HIS A 51 2.18 9.13 -5.70
C HIS A 51 3.52 9.59 -6.26
N PHE A 52 3.52 10.01 -7.52
CA PHE A 52 4.69 10.46 -8.28
C PHE A 52 4.39 11.77 -9.02
N LEU A 53 5.43 12.47 -9.48
CA LEU A 53 5.21 13.66 -10.31
C LEU A 53 4.68 13.27 -11.70
N PRO A 54 3.87 14.13 -12.35
CA PRO A 54 3.45 13.93 -13.73
C PRO A 54 4.64 13.67 -14.66
N GLY A 55 4.48 12.73 -15.60
CA GLY A 55 5.54 12.30 -16.52
C GLY A 55 6.40 11.13 -16.01
N GLN A 56 6.21 10.68 -14.77
CA GLN A 56 6.93 9.56 -14.18
C GLN A 56 6.14 8.23 -14.23
N ASN A 57 5.24 8.07 -15.21
CA ASN A 57 4.31 6.94 -15.31
C ASN A 57 5.02 5.57 -15.27
N ILE A 58 6.14 5.41 -15.97
CA ILE A 58 6.89 4.15 -16.00
C ILE A 58 7.44 3.81 -14.61
N PHE A 59 7.99 4.79 -13.89
CA PHE A 59 8.52 4.57 -12.54
C PHE A 59 7.41 4.25 -11.53
N LEU A 60 6.26 4.90 -11.66
CA LEU A 60 5.09 4.61 -10.84
C LEU A 60 4.58 3.18 -11.09
N ASP A 61 4.49 2.78 -12.35
CA ASP A 61 4.02 1.45 -12.74
C ASP A 61 4.98 0.35 -12.26
N ASP A 62 6.28 0.52 -12.51
CA ASP A 62 7.32 -0.40 -12.03
C ASP A 62 7.31 -0.50 -10.51
N TYR A 63 7.22 0.63 -9.80
CA TYR A 63 7.22 0.65 -8.34
C TYR A 63 6.03 -0.13 -7.75
N ILE A 64 4.80 0.15 -8.23
CA ILE A 64 3.59 -0.53 -7.73
C ILE A 64 3.55 -2.01 -8.15
N ASN A 65 3.88 -2.30 -9.41
CA ASN A 65 3.67 -3.64 -9.95
C ASN A 65 4.77 -4.61 -9.55
N LYS A 66 5.99 -4.13 -9.36
CA LYS A 66 7.16 -4.95 -9.03
C LYS A 66 7.59 -4.75 -7.60
N GLU A 67 8.01 -3.55 -7.21
CA GLU A 67 8.67 -3.37 -5.92
C GLU A 67 7.71 -3.52 -4.73
N VAL A 68 6.53 -2.91 -4.79
CA VAL A 68 5.51 -3.09 -3.73
C VAL A 68 5.07 -4.54 -3.64
N PHE A 69 4.94 -5.22 -4.77
CA PHE A 69 4.65 -6.66 -4.82
C PHE A 69 5.77 -7.46 -4.14
N ASP A 70 7.02 -7.31 -4.58
CA ASP A 70 8.16 -8.04 -4.02
C ASP A 70 8.33 -7.79 -2.50
N LEU A 71 7.99 -6.60 -2.01
CA LEU A 71 8.10 -6.25 -0.60
C LEU A 71 6.99 -6.86 0.28
N LEU A 72 5.77 -7.01 -0.27
CA LEU A 72 4.57 -7.35 0.49
C LEU A 72 3.94 -8.69 0.13
N ASP A 73 4.32 -9.31 -0.99
CA ASP A 73 3.86 -10.63 -1.38
C ASP A 73 4.31 -11.65 -0.33
N ASN A 74 3.34 -12.44 0.16
CA ASN A 74 3.53 -13.38 1.27
C ASN A 74 4.14 -12.75 2.54
N PHE A 75 4.07 -11.42 2.69
CA PHE A 75 4.58 -10.75 3.89
C PHE A 75 3.73 -11.15 5.09
N SER A 76 4.41 -11.67 6.12
CA SER A 76 3.80 -12.01 7.39
C SER A 76 4.42 -11.20 8.52
N ALA A 77 3.59 -10.78 9.46
CA ALA A 77 4.04 -10.12 10.65
C ALA A 77 3.13 -10.42 11.84
N GLU A 78 3.73 -10.39 13.02
CA GLU A 78 3.01 -10.51 14.28
C GLU A 78 2.08 -9.29 14.47
N SER A 79 0.82 -9.57 14.78
CA SER A 79 -0.15 -8.58 15.21
C SER A 79 0.08 -8.22 16.69
N ARG A 80 -0.59 -7.17 17.16
CA ARG A 80 -0.51 -6.73 18.57
C ARG A 80 -0.91 -7.83 19.57
N ASN A 81 -1.64 -8.84 19.12
CA ASN A 81 -2.18 -9.92 19.95
C ASN A 81 -1.34 -11.20 19.87
N GLY A 82 -0.14 -11.17 19.27
CA GLY A 82 0.71 -12.36 19.11
C GLY A 82 0.39 -13.23 17.90
N ASN A 83 -0.72 -12.97 17.20
CA ASN A 83 -1.09 -13.74 16.01
C ASN A 83 -0.27 -13.29 14.80
N TYR A 84 0.32 -14.25 14.08
CA TYR A 84 0.92 -14.00 12.77
C TYR A 84 -0.16 -13.91 11.70
N ASN A 85 -0.16 -12.81 10.95
CA ASN A 85 -1.05 -12.64 9.81
C ASN A 85 -0.21 -12.51 8.55
N THR A 86 -0.65 -13.16 7.48
CA THR A 86 -0.04 -13.06 6.15
C THR A 86 -0.91 -12.19 5.26
N LEU A 87 -0.30 -11.26 4.55
CA LEU A 87 -0.99 -10.51 3.49
C LEU A 87 -1.21 -11.41 2.27
N LEU A 88 -2.42 -11.37 1.75
CA LEU A 88 -2.78 -12.02 0.51
C LEU A 88 -2.84 -10.96 -0.59
N THR A 89 -2.20 -11.21 -1.72
CA THR A 89 -2.28 -10.31 -2.87
C THR A 89 -3.66 -10.40 -3.50
N GLU A 90 -4.33 -9.27 -3.69
CA GLU A 90 -5.54 -9.19 -4.50
C GLU A 90 -5.15 -8.87 -5.95
N ASN A 91 -5.83 -9.49 -6.92
CA ASN A 91 -5.51 -9.36 -8.35
C ASN A 91 -6.12 -8.11 -9.00
N ASP A 92 -6.36 -7.05 -8.23
CA ASP A 92 -6.87 -5.79 -8.75
C ASP A 92 -5.71 -4.93 -9.27
N TYR A 93 -5.62 -4.84 -10.58
CA TYR A 93 -4.75 -3.92 -11.29
C TYR A 93 -5.54 -2.66 -11.61
N ASN A 94 -5.21 -1.56 -10.95
CA ASN A 94 -5.83 -0.26 -11.22
C ASN A 94 -4.97 0.55 -12.19
N ASP A 95 -5.63 1.31 -13.07
CA ASP A 95 -4.97 2.24 -13.99
C ASP A 95 -4.33 3.41 -13.23
N ILE A 96 -3.41 4.12 -13.90
CA ILE A 96 -2.81 5.33 -13.35
C ILE A 96 -3.89 6.42 -13.28
N ILE A 97 -4.10 6.93 -12.08
CA ILE A 97 -4.95 8.07 -11.79
C ILE A 97 -4.13 9.34 -12.04
N ILE A 98 -4.67 10.23 -12.85
CA ILE A 98 -4.07 11.52 -13.19
C ILE A 98 -4.93 12.62 -12.59
N GLY A 99 -4.28 13.69 -12.09
CA GLY A 99 -4.99 14.89 -11.62
C GLY A 99 -5.45 14.81 -10.18
N ASN A 100 -4.65 14.20 -9.30
CA ASN A 100 -4.86 14.29 -7.85
C ASN A 100 -4.78 15.76 -7.39
N ASP A 101 -5.47 16.09 -6.28
CA ASP A 101 -5.50 17.45 -5.72
C ASP A 101 -4.10 18.00 -5.37
N ASP A 102 -3.16 17.10 -5.05
CA ASP A 102 -1.76 17.37 -4.75
C ASP A 102 -0.86 17.53 -6.00
N LYS A 103 -1.47 17.53 -7.21
CA LYS A 103 -0.81 17.61 -8.52
C LYS A 103 0.11 16.42 -8.85
N THR A 104 -0.08 15.28 -8.19
CA THR A 104 0.62 14.03 -8.51
C THR A 104 -0.17 13.16 -9.48
N ILE A 105 0.50 12.14 -10.02
CA ILE A 105 -0.13 10.93 -10.56
C ILE A 105 -0.07 9.84 -9.51
N SER A 106 -1.05 8.95 -9.46
CA SER A 106 -1.05 7.84 -8.52
C SER A 106 -1.49 6.53 -9.14
N LYS A 107 -1.05 5.44 -8.53
CA LYS A 107 -1.50 4.08 -8.84
C LYS A 107 -1.48 3.31 -7.54
N GLU A 108 -2.34 2.30 -7.44
CA GLU A 108 -2.46 1.51 -6.24
C GLU A 108 -2.41 0.01 -6.48
N ARG A 109 -2.09 -0.70 -5.41
CA ARG A 109 -2.24 -2.15 -5.30
C ARG A 109 -2.93 -2.49 -3.99
N ILE A 110 -3.77 -3.52 -4.04
CA ILE A 110 -4.59 -3.94 -2.91
C ILE A 110 -4.07 -5.28 -2.38
N PHE A 111 -4.01 -5.39 -1.05
CA PHE A 111 -3.73 -6.63 -0.35
C PHE A 111 -4.86 -6.90 0.64
N LEU A 112 -5.19 -8.16 0.87
CA LEU A 112 -6.12 -8.59 1.91
C LEU A 112 -5.34 -9.03 3.14
N LEU A 113 -5.65 -8.42 4.28
CA LEU A 113 -5.33 -8.95 5.59
C LEU A 113 -6.54 -9.78 6.07
N PRO A 114 -6.49 -11.11 5.97
CA PRO A 114 -7.63 -11.95 6.30
C PRO A 114 -7.96 -11.87 7.80
N MET A 115 -9.24 -11.98 8.12
CA MET A 115 -9.67 -12.19 9.50
C MET A 115 -9.24 -13.59 9.93
N ILE A 116 -8.39 -13.70 10.96
CA ILE A 116 -8.13 -15.00 11.59
C ILE A 116 -9.38 -15.39 12.37
N ILE A 117 -10.09 -16.40 11.88
CA ILE A 117 -11.14 -17.08 12.65
C ILE A 117 -10.40 -18.03 13.60
N ILE A 118 -10.45 -17.73 14.90
CA ILE A 118 -9.92 -18.58 15.98
C ILE A 118 -11.05 -19.47 16.48
#